data_AF-A0AAV7ZQW9-F1
#
_entry.id   AF-A0AAV7ZQW9-F1
#
_cell.length_a   1.000
_cell.length_b   1.000
_cell.length_c   1.000
_cell.angle_alpha   90.00
_cell.angle_beta   90.00
_cell.angle_gamma   90.00
#
_symmetry.space_group_name_H-M   'P 1'
#
loop_
_entity.id
_entity.type
_entity.pdbx_description
1 polymer ?
#
loop_
_entity_poly.entity_id
_entity_poly.type
_entity_poly.pdbx_seq_one_letter_code
_entity_poly.pdbx_strand_id
1 'polypeptide(L)'
;MDDGISKILKECVNQEKMADVELIVGKDEVKFHAHKFILALVSPFWKNKLYSEGWEKHETKGKITIKLPKLDPKLFGMFLEFAYTRNVTMKNNVVFELWKVADQYGVPQLKQYCADLFEKTLDSTNCINFYEFGVIAEIDEWRVCAMEYIKGNTKQVLSNVECFVGVKEETIQSILDIEKLYSTEINILKALVRWGEDKKEKEFPKDEKVTLKSLLKNFIPQIRLDLMSFTDLDYIKETQIYEPNDLLQIAVELANNFKLNIKPLTRAGPQIQNLKVLLLGGARRGQARLDHLKGTIMSGGIEMVDIIDICATTPHFDKLNEYDTIVLRSRNGGNLLNNVQLGNDLARYVEGGKGLTVIAINTLIDSDSYRIKGRIVDEDFIPLAVADRIQQDQRELGEIHLPEHPIMEGVESFKVKDYAHLVGTHDINGGTKIASWNNGYPLITEKKRDESCGTVVCLNFHPMSTAMTNDCGKAWLQETDGAKIIANSIQYVGMKIYQN
;
A
#
# COMPACT_ATOMS: atom_id res chain seq x y z
N MET A 1 28.27 13.45 9.49
CA MET A 1 29.50 13.97 10.13
C MET A 1 29.13 14.24 11.57
N ASP A 2 29.70 13.48 12.49
CA ASP A 2 29.54 13.69 13.94
C ASP A 2 30.54 14.78 14.32
N ASP A 3 30.07 16.01 14.44
CA ASP A 3 30.91 17.20 14.53
C ASP A 3 31.32 17.41 15.99
N GLY A 4 32.60 17.19 16.33
CA GLY A 4 33.12 17.23 17.71
C GLY A 4 32.80 18.54 18.46
N ILE A 5 32.54 19.63 17.73
CA ILE A 5 32.08 20.91 18.25
C ILE A 5 30.69 20.79 18.91
N SER A 6 29.76 20.03 18.33
CA SER A 6 28.41 19.84 18.89
C SER A 6 28.46 19.17 20.26
N LYS A 7 29.37 18.19 20.43
CA LYS A 7 29.58 17.52 21.71
C LYS A 7 30.12 18.46 22.80
N ILE A 8 31.05 19.35 22.43
CA ILE A 8 31.58 20.38 23.33
C ILE A 8 30.49 21.39 23.69
N LEU A 9 29.72 21.87 22.71
CA LEU A 9 28.63 22.82 22.96
C LEU A 9 27.49 22.23 23.80
N LYS A 10 27.28 20.91 23.74
CA LYS A 10 26.30 20.23 24.59
C LYS A 10 26.59 20.42 26.09
N GLU A 11 27.86 20.49 26.49
CA GLU A 11 28.26 20.72 27.88
C GLU A 11 27.88 22.13 28.37
N CYS A 12 27.74 23.09 27.45
CA CYS A 12 27.36 24.46 27.73
C CYS A 12 25.83 24.67 27.84
N VAL A 13 25.02 23.67 27.49
CA VAL A 13 23.56 23.77 27.58
C VAL A 13 23.15 23.95 29.04
N ASN A 14 22.36 24.99 29.31
CA ASN A 14 21.85 25.32 30.64
C ASN A 14 22.92 25.56 31.73
N GLN A 15 24.14 25.93 31.35
CA GLN A 15 25.22 26.23 32.31
C GLN A 15 25.15 27.67 32.81
N GLU A 16 25.02 27.84 34.13
CA GLU A 16 24.88 29.17 34.74
C GLU A 16 26.16 30.02 34.66
N LYS A 17 27.33 29.40 34.86
CA LYS A 17 28.60 30.11 35.09
C LYS A 17 29.04 31.02 33.93
N MET A 18 28.68 30.68 32.70
CA MET A 18 29.07 31.41 31.47
C MET A 18 27.88 32.08 30.77
N ALA A 19 26.67 31.92 31.31
CA ALA A 19 25.46 32.45 30.69
C ALA A 19 25.33 33.96 30.87
N ASP A 20 25.05 34.66 29.77
CA ASP A 20 24.81 36.10 29.69
C ASP A 20 23.32 36.44 29.48
N VAL A 21 22.45 35.41 29.46
CA VAL A 21 20.98 35.54 29.48
C VAL A 21 20.32 34.45 30.35
N GLU A 22 19.29 34.84 31.10
CA GLU A 22 18.38 33.98 31.86
C GLU A 22 16.97 34.03 31.25
N LEU A 23 16.39 32.87 30.97
CA LEU A 23 15.02 32.74 30.49
C LEU A 23 14.17 32.08 31.56
N ILE A 24 13.11 32.77 31.98
CA ILE A 24 12.13 32.28 32.95
C ILE A 24 10.93 31.78 32.17
N VAL A 25 10.73 30.45 32.14
CA VAL A 25 9.83 29.77 31.20
C VAL A 25 8.66 29.12 31.93
N GLY A 26 7.47 29.25 31.34
CA GLY A 26 6.24 28.63 31.83
C GLY A 26 5.65 29.32 33.05
N LYS A 27 4.52 28.79 33.52
CA LYS A 27 3.83 29.27 34.73
C LYS A 27 4.61 28.98 36.00
N ASP A 28 5.38 27.89 36.00
CA ASP A 28 6.22 27.46 37.12
C ASP A 28 7.54 28.23 37.20
N GLU A 29 7.74 29.24 36.34
CA GLU A 29 8.92 30.11 36.30
C GLU A 29 10.26 29.34 36.28
N VAL A 30 10.32 28.25 35.51
CA VAL A 30 11.53 27.42 35.36
C VAL A 30 12.63 28.23 34.71
N LYS A 31 13.81 28.28 35.36
CA LYS A 31 14.95 29.06 34.89
C LYS A 31 15.83 28.26 33.94
N PHE A 32 16.16 28.89 32.81
CA PHE A 32 17.14 28.41 31.85
C PHE A 32 18.26 29.43 31.68
N HIS A 33 19.49 28.94 31.66
CA HIS A 33 20.69 29.74 31.46
C HIS A 33 21.22 29.51 30.04
N ALA A 34 21.47 30.59 29.29
CA ALA A 34 21.90 30.48 27.90
C ALA A 34 22.88 31.58 27.49
N HIS A 35 23.39 31.47 26.27
CA HIS A 35 24.30 32.41 25.66
C HIS A 35 23.58 33.21 24.56
N LYS A 36 23.58 34.54 24.66
CA LYS A 36 22.89 35.46 23.74
C LYS A 36 23.30 35.21 22.29
N PHE A 37 24.60 34.98 22.07
CA PHE A 37 25.16 34.71 20.75
C PHE A 37 24.56 33.43 20.13
N ILE A 38 24.45 32.34 20.89
CA ILE A 38 23.89 31.08 20.40
C ILE A 38 22.42 31.26 20.00
N LEU A 39 21.62 31.90 20.86
CA LEU A 39 20.20 32.17 20.57
C LEU A 39 20.03 33.06 19.33
N ALA A 40 20.88 34.08 19.18
CA ALA A 40 20.84 34.98 18.03
C ALA A 40 21.28 34.34 16.72
N LEU A 41 22.16 33.33 16.75
CA LEU A 41 22.56 32.58 15.57
C LEU A 41 21.46 31.67 15.04
N VAL A 42 20.62 31.13 15.92
CA VAL A 42 19.59 30.15 15.55
C VAL A 42 18.26 30.80 15.17
N SER A 43 18.06 32.07 15.48
CA SER A 43 16.78 32.76 15.35
C SER A 43 16.93 34.27 15.14
N PRO A 44 16.38 34.81 14.05
CA PRO A 44 16.27 36.25 13.85
C PRO A 44 15.43 36.94 14.95
N PHE A 45 14.41 36.25 15.47
CA PHE A 45 13.61 36.75 16.59
C PHE A 45 14.49 36.99 17.82
N TRP A 46 15.27 35.99 18.23
CA TRP A 46 16.16 36.10 19.38
C TRP A 46 17.28 37.12 19.15
N LYS A 47 17.82 37.20 17.93
CA LYS A 47 18.79 38.24 17.56
C LYS A 47 18.23 39.64 17.80
N ASN A 48 17.02 39.92 17.30
CA ASN A 48 16.39 41.22 17.47
C ASN A 48 16.02 41.48 18.94
N LYS A 49 15.44 40.48 19.62
CA LYS A 49 15.04 40.59 21.04
C LYS A 49 16.23 40.90 21.96
N LEU A 50 17.40 40.32 21.68
CA LEU A 50 18.58 40.43 22.54
C LEU A 50 19.48 41.62 22.18
N TYR A 51 19.62 41.97 20.90
CA TYR A 51 20.59 42.97 20.43
C TYR A 51 19.97 44.29 19.96
N SER A 52 18.66 44.37 19.67
CA SER A 52 18.02 45.65 19.31
C SER A 52 17.69 46.50 20.55
N GLU A 53 17.69 47.82 20.40
CA GLU A 53 17.49 48.78 21.50
C GLU A 53 16.02 48.91 21.96
N GLY A 54 15.05 48.53 21.11
CA GLY A 54 13.61 48.76 21.35
C GLY A 54 12.87 47.74 22.22
N TRP A 55 13.56 46.87 22.96
CA TRP A 55 12.92 45.85 23.81
C TRP A 55 13.26 46.09 25.29
N GLU A 56 12.25 45.98 26.16
CA GLU A 56 12.47 46.00 27.61
C GLU A 56 13.40 44.86 28.04
N LYS A 57 14.57 45.23 28.55
CA LYS A 57 15.60 44.33 29.05
C LYS A 57 15.79 44.62 30.53
N HIS A 58 15.47 43.66 31.38
CA HIS A 58 15.90 43.72 32.77
C HIS A 58 17.34 43.18 32.83
N GLU A 59 18.29 44.10 32.93
CA GLU A 59 19.71 43.78 33.07
C GLU A 59 20.15 44.01 34.52
N THR A 60 20.72 42.99 35.14
CA THR A 60 21.28 43.10 36.50
C THR A 60 22.63 42.40 36.49
N LYS A 61 23.69 43.14 36.88
CA LYS A 61 25.07 42.64 36.89
C LYS A 61 25.53 42.01 35.54
N GLY A 62 25.09 42.57 34.41
CA GLY A 62 25.47 42.10 33.06
C GLY A 62 24.68 40.88 32.55
N LYS A 63 23.68 40.40 33.29
CA LYS A 63 22.80 39.29 32.90
C LYS A 63 21.43 39.82 32.50
N ILE A 64 20.97 39.50 31.29
CA ILE A 64 19.63 39.86 30.80
C ILE A 64 18.63 38.80 31.25
N THR A 65 17.46 39.21 31.77
CA THR A 65 16.37 38.30 32.13
C THR A 65 15.17 38.46 31.19
N ILE A 66 14.67 37.36 30.63
CA ILE A 66 13.50 37.33 29.74
C ILE A 66 12.45 36.35 30.29
N LYS A 67 11.20 36.79 30.39
CA LYS A 67 10.07 35.92 30.78
C LYS A 67 9.32 35.39 29.55
N LEU A 68 9.04 34.09 29.55
CA LEU A 68 8.28 33.35 28.54
C LEU A 68 7.13 32.56 29.21
N PRO A 69 6.13 33.25 29.79
CA PRO A 69 5.13 32.61 30.66
C PRO A 69 4.19 31.63 29.94
N LYS A 70 4.07 31.73 28.61
CA LYS A 70 3.18 30.90 27.79
C LYS A 70 3.87 29.66 27.19
N LEU A 71 5.20 29.54 27.33
CA LEU A 71 5.95 28.45 26.73
C LEU A 71 6.14 27.30 27.73
N ASP A 72 5.96 26.06 27.28
CA ASP A 72 6.25 24.87 28.07
C ASP A 72 7.78 24.74 28.31
N PRO A 73 8.23 24.65 29.58
CA PRO A 73 9.64 24.46 29.92
C PRO A 73 10.31 23.28 29.20
N LYS A 74 9.60 22.17 28.99
CA LYS A 74 10.11 20.99 28.30
C LYS A 74 10.40 21.30 26.83
N LEU A 75 9.48 21.96 26.14
CA LEU A 75 9.67 22.37 24.74
C LEU A 75 10.79 23.39 24.61
N PHE A 76 10.92 24.32 25.56
CA PHE A 76 12.03 25.25 25.57
C PHE A 76 13.37 24.56 25.79
N GLY A 77 13.44 23.58 26.71
CA GLY A 77 14.64 22.78 26.91
C GLY A 77 15.08 22.05 25.64
N MET A 78 14.13 21.49 24.90
CA MET A 78 14.38 20.84 23.60
C MET A 78 14.84 21.82 22.52
N PHE A 79 14.19 22.99 22.43
CA PHE A 79 14.64 24.08 21.57
C PHE A 79 16.07 24.52 21.93
N LEU A 80 16.37 24.64 23.22
CA LEU A 80 17.68 25.04 23.70
C LEU A 80 18.74 23.98 23.37
N GLU A 81 18.47 22.69 23.57
CA GLU A 81 19.38 21.62 23.17
C GLU A 81 19.67 21.67 21.66
N PHE A 82 18.63 21.84 20.84
CA PHE A 82 18.78 22.00 19.40
C PHE A 82 19.61 23.23 19.03
N ALA A 83 19.44 24.34 19.76
CA ALA A 83 20.17 25.58 19.48
C ALA A 83 21.69 25.41 19.61
N TYR A 84 22.14 24.56 20.54
CA TYR A 84 23.57 24.30 20.76
C TYR A 84 24.11 23.17 19.88
N THR A 85 23.30 22.13 19.67
CA THR A 85 23.82 20.86 19.14
C THR A 85 23.34 20.54 17.73
N ARG A 86 22.35 21.30 17.22
CA ARG A 86 21.60 21.03 15.98
C ARG A 86 20.91 19.66 15.96
N ASN A 87 20.73 19.06 17.13
CA ASN A 87 20.13 17.75 17.30
C ASN A 87 19.27 17.77 18.58
N VAL A 88 18.22 16.97 18.62
CA VAL A 88 17.41 16.80 19.82
C VAL A 88 16.69 15.46 19.74
N THR A 89 16.76 14.71 20.83
CA THR A 89 16.02 13.45 20.96
C THR A 89 14.61 13.74 21.45
N MET A 90 13.60 13.32 20.70
CA MET A 90 12.21 13.55 21.05
C MET A 90 11.31 12.37 20.73
N LYS A 91 10.17 12.30 21.43
CA LYS A 91 9.09 11.35 21.14
C LYS A 91 8.18 11.94 20.05
N ASN A 92 7.52 11.09 19.28
CA ASN A 92 6.64 11.51 18.17
C ASN A 92 5.56 12.50 18.63
N ASN A 93 5.03 12.32 19.84
CA ASN A 93 3.95 13.15 20.39
C ASN A 93 4.33 14.61 20.72
N VAL A 94 5.62 14.98 20.67
CA VAL A 94 6.07 16.36 20.91
C VAL A 94 6.58 17.07 19.65
N VAL A 95 6.62 16.38 18.51
CA VAL A 95 7.10 16.95 17.23
C VAL A 95 6.29 18.18 16.83
N PHE A 96 4.97 18.14 16.95
CA PHE A 96 4.06 19.25 16.63
C PHE A 96 4.31 20.49 17.48
N GLU A 97 4.33 20.30 18.80
CA GLU A 97 4.48 21.40 19.73
C GLU A 97 5.87 22.05 19.60
N LEU A 98 6.91 21.24 19.33
CA LEU A 98 8.24 21.79 19.05
C LEU A 98 8.29 22.51 17.68
N TRP A 99 7.59 22.03 16.66
CA TRP A 99 7.47 22.73 15.39
C TRP A 99 6.79 24.10 15.59
N LYS A 100 5.72 24.21 16.40
CA LYS A 100 5.08 25.49 16.74
C LYS A 100 6.06 26.45 17.42
N VAL A 101 6.88 25.95 18.34
CA VAL A 101 7.93 26.74 19.00
C VAL A 101 8.97 27.23 17.99
N ALA A 102 9.39 26.36 17.06
CA ALA A 102 10.30 26.71 15.99
C ALA A 102 9.72 27.79 15.07
N ASP A 103 8.43 27.70 14.74
CA ASP A 103 7.72 28.68 13.93
C ASP A 103 7.58 30.01 14.66
N GLN A 104 7.08 29.99 15.90
CA GLN A 104 6.89 31.16 16.76
C GLN A 104 8.19 31.97 16.93
N TYR A 105 9.32 31.30 17.10
CA TYR A 105 10.61 31.94 17.29
C TYR A 105 11.43 32.04 15.99
N GLY A 106 10.87 31.71 14.83
CA GLY A 106 11.53 31.85 13.53
C GLY A 106 12.83 31.05 13.43
N VAL A 107 12.77 29.73 13.58
CA VAL A 107 13.90 28.79 13.58
C VAL A 107 13.72 27.77 12.43
N PRO A 108 14.01 28.15 11.16
CA PRO A 108 13.70 27.30 10.01
C PRO A 108 14.38 25.93 10.06
N GLN A 109 15.60 25.84 10.61
CA GLN A 109 16.32 24.57 10.70
C GLN A 109 15.66 23.60 11.68
N LEU A 110 15.01 24.11 12.75
CA LEU A 110 14.27 23.26 13.68
C LEU A 110 12.93 22.82 13.06
N LYS A 111 12.28 23.69 12.27
CA LYS A 111 11.09 23.30 11.48
C LYS A 111 11.42 22.15 10.53
N GLN A 112 12.55 22.25 9.80
CA GLN A 112 13.01 21.19 8.91
C GLN A 112 13.35 19.91 9.68
N TYR A 113 14.03 20.02 10.82
CA TYR A 113 14.34 18.86 11.66
C TYR A 113 13.07 18.14 12.13
N CYS A 114 12.02 18.88 12.52
CA CYS A 114 10.72 18.29 12.85
C CYS A 114 10.06 17.63 11.63
N ALA A 115 10.18 18.20 10.42
CA ALA A 115 9.66 17.61 9.19
C ALA A 115 10.39 16.30 8.83
N ASP A 116 11.71 16.27 8.92
CA ASP A 116 12.50 15.06 8.67
C ASP A 116 12.16 13.94 9.68
N LEU A 117 11.88 14.31 10.94
CA LEU A 117 11.41 13.36 11.96
C LEU A 117 9.99 12.88 11.68
N PHE A 118 9.09 13.76 11.25
CA PHE A 118 7.75 13.39 10.84
C PHE A 118 7.79 12.28 9.78
N GLU A 119 8.51 12.49 8.67
CA GLU A 119 8.62 11.50 7.59
C GLU A 119 9.19 10.15 8.07
N LYS A 120 10.18 10.18 8.96
CA LYS A 120 10.82 8.97 9.51
C LYS A 120 9.97 8.22 10.53
N THR A 121 9.00 8.89 11.14
CA THR A 121 8.21 8.33 12.24
C THR A 121 6.74 8.14 11.89
N LEU A 122 6.35 8.49 10.66
CA LEU A 122 4.99 8.33 10.15
C LEU A 122 4.55 6.86 10.20
N ASP A 123 3.48 6.60 10.95
CA ASP A 123 2.92 5.26 11.10
C ASP A 123 1.39 5.29 11.33
N SER A 124 0.80 4.10 11.45
CA SER A 124 -0.64 3.91 11.69
C SER A 124 -1.17 4.44 13.03
N THR A 125 -0.31 4.90 13.94
CA THR A 125 -0.69 5.48 15.24
C THR A 125 -0.74 7.01 15.20
N ASN A 126 0.02 7.63 14.29
CA ASN A 126 0.22 9.08 14.28
C ASN A 126 -0.16 9.78 12.97
N CYS A 127 -0.39 9.04 11.88
CA CYS A 127 -0.69 9.61 10.56
C CYS A 127 -1.88 10.58 10.55
N ILE A 128 -2.98 10.28 11.25
CA ILE A 128 -4.15 11.17 11.30
C ILE A 128 -3.82 12.49 12.01
N ASN A 129 -3.13 12.41 13.15
CA ASN A 129 -2.69 13.61 13.88
C ASN A 129 -1.76 14.49 13.03
N PHE A 130 -0.88 13.87 12.23
CA PHE A 130 -0.02 14.59 11.30
C PHE A 130 -0.79 15.26 10.17
N TYR A 131 -1.77 14.58 9.59
CA TYR A 131 -2.65 15.17 8.58
C TYR A 131 -3.39 16.39 9.14
N GLU A 132 -4.03 16.24 10.30
CA GLU A 132 -4.79 17.33 10.93
C GLU A 132 -3.91 18.51 11.30
N PHE A 133 -2.71 18.26 11.80
CA PHE A 133 -1.75 19.31 12.06
C PHE A 133 -1.32 20.02 10.78
N GLY A 134 -1.02 19.27 9.70
CA GLY A 134 -0.70 19.83 8.40
C GLY A 134 -1.82 20.74 7.86
N VAL A 135 -3.09 20.41 8.13
CA VAL A 135 -4.23 21.28 7.81
C VAL A 135 -4.22 22.56 8.66
N ILE A 136 -4.04 22.46 9.98
CA ILE A 136 -4.05 23.64 10.89
C ILE A 136 -2.87 24.57 10.61
N ALA A 137 -1.70 24.00 10.34
CA ALA A 137 -0.45 24.74 10.14
C ALA A 137 -0.23 25.15 8.68
N GLU A 138 -1.15 24.80 7.78
CA GLU A 138 -1.06 25.07 6.34
C GLU A 138 0.24 24.52 5.70
N ILE A 139 0.62 23.29 6.07
CA ILE A 139 1.80 22.58 5.57
C ILE A 139 1.34 21.47 4.60
N ASP A 140 1.33 21.78 3.31
CA ASP A 140 0.82 20.87 2.29
C ASP A 140 1.63 19.57 2.16
N GLU A 141 2.95 19.63 2.36
CA GLU A 141 3.80 18.43 2.29
C GLU A 141 3.39 17.38 3.33
N TRP A 142 3.05 17.82 4.55
CA TRP A 142 2.60 16.92 5.62
C TRP A 142 1.22 16.37 5.34
N ARG A 143 0.32 17.19 4.80
CA ARG A 143 -1.03 16.76 4.40
C ARG A 143 -0.96 15.66 3.34
N VAL A 144 -0.17 15.88 2.28
CA VAL A 144 -0.02 14.92 1.17
C VAL A 144 0.61 13.63 1.68
N CYS A 145 1.76 13.70 2.36
CA CYS A 145 2.48 12.52 2.83
C CYS A 145 1.63 11.68 3.82
N ALA A 146 0.97 12.32 4.79
CA ALA A 146 0.10 11.63 5.72
C ALA A 146 -1.11 10.98 5.03
N MET A 147 -1.73 11.68 4.06
CA MET A 147 -2.88 11.16 3.33
C MET A 147 -2.49 9.99 2.40
N GLU A 148 -1.33 10.06 1.75
CA GLU A 148 -0.78 8.93 0.97
C GLU A 148 -0.55 7.71 1.85
N TYR A 149 -0.01 7.90 3.07
CA TYR A 149 0.13 6.82 4.04
C TYR A 149 -1.21 6.24 4.47
N ILE A 150 -2.21 7.09 4.79
CA ILE A 150 -3.56 6.66 5.18
C ILE A 150 -4.22 5.86 4.07
N LYS A 151 -4.12 6.33 2.82
CA LYS A 151 -4.57 5.60 1.64
C LYS A 151 -3.85 4.26 1.55
N GLY A 152 -2.52 4.26 1.59
CA GLY A 152 -1.70 3.06 1.53
C GLY A 152 -1.86 2.09 2.70
N ASN A 153 -2.44 2.49 3.84
CA ASN A 153 -2.52 1.61 5.03
C ASN A 153 -3.92 1.64 5.66
N THR A 154 -4.97 1.91 4.88
CA THR A 154 -6.32 2.21 5.39
C THR A 154 -6.82 1.18 6.39
N LYS A 155 -6.71 -0.13 6.09
CA LYS A 155 -7.15 -1.19 7.01
C LYS A 155 -6.49 -1.09 8.38
N GLN A 156 -5.17 -0.86 8.42
CA GLN A 156 -4.42 -0.76 9.67
C GLN A 156 -4.79 0.49 10.45
N VAL A 157 -4.87 1.63 9.77
CA VAL A 157 -5.27 2.92 10.36
C VAL A 157 -6.67 2.84 10.96
N LEU A 158 -7.65 2.34 10.20
CA LEU A 158 -9.03 2.20 10.68
C LEU A 158 -9.16 1.18 11.82
N SER A 159 -8.32 0.15 11.85
CA SER A 159 -8.38 -0.86 12.93
C SER A 159 -7.79 -0.34 14.25
N ASN A 160 -6.93 0.68 14.20
CA ASN A 160 -6.28 1.24 15.38
C ASN A 160 -7.22 2.17 16.15
N VAL A 161 -7.67 1.69 17.33
CA VAL A 161 -8.58 2.43 18.20
C VAL A 161 -8.00 3.77 18.64
N GLU A 162 -6.71 3.83 18.97
CA GLU A 162 -6.08 5.06 19.46
C GLU A 162 -5.94 6.13 18.37
N CYS A 163 -5.82 5.73 17.10
CA CYS A 163 -5.63 6.65 15.99
C CYS A 163 -6.94 7.32 15.55
N PHE A 164 -8.07 6.61 15.69
CA PHE A 164 -9.37 7.08 15.22
C PHE A 164 -10.21 7.78 16.31
N VAL A 165 -9.70 7.84 17.54
CA VAL A 165 -10.31 8.55 18.66
C VAL A 165 -10.08 10.06 18.55
N GLY A 166 -11.14 10.87 18.70
CA GLY A 166 -11.03 12.34 18.67
C GLY A 166 -10.71 12.96 17.30
N VAL A 167 -10.77 12.17 16.22
CA VAL A 167 -10.57 12.65 14.85
C VAL A 167 -11.68 13.63 14.46
N LYS A 168 -11.32 14.68 13.72
CA LYS A 168 -12.28 15.70 13.26
C LYS A 168 -13.19 15.16 12.16
N GLU A 169 -14.42 15.69 12.08
CA GLU A 169 -15.38 15.30 11.05
C GLU A 169 -14.86 15.60 9.64
N GLU A 170 -14.15 16.71 9.45
CA GLU A 170 -13.56 17.10 8.17
C GLU A 170 -12.44 16.13 7.74
N THR A 171 -11.70 15.57 8.70
CA THR A 171 -10.69 14.56 8.45
C THR A 171 -11.33 13.25 8.01
N ILE A 172 -12.39 12.82 8.70
CA ILE A 172 -13.16 11.63 8.30
C ILE A 172 -13.72 11.79 6.90
N GLN A 173 -14.31 12.96 6.61
CA GLN A 173 -14.83 13.26 5.28
C GLN A 173 -13.72 13.16 4.22
N SER A 174 -12.55 13.76 4.50
CA SER A 174 -11.38 13.70 3.59
C SER A 174 -10.93 12.25 3.34
N ILE A 175 -11.00 11.37 4.34
CA ILE A 175 -10.67 9.95 4.20
C ILE A 175 -11.73 9.22 3.36
N LEU A 176 -13.02 9.48 3.60
CA LEU A 176 -14.11 8.85 2.85
C LEU A 176 -14.16 9.29 1.37
N ASP A 177 -13.73 10.51 1.08
CA ASP A 177 -13.62 11.07 -0.28
C ASP A 177 -12.49 10.43 -1.11
N ILE A 178 -11.61 9.64 -0.49
CA ILE A 178 -10.57 8.91 -1.22
C ILE A 178 -11.25 7.86 -2.11
N GLU A 179 -11.12 8.05 -3.43
CA GLU A 179 -11.72 7.17 -4.44
C GLU A 179 -11.34 5.69 -4.23
N LYS A 180 -10.08 5.43 -3.86
CA LYS A 180 -9.50 4.10 -3.67
C LYS A 180 -9.00 3.91 -2.24
N LEU A 181 -9.90 3.50 -1.35
CA LEU A 181 -9.56 3.04 0.01
C LEU A 181 -9.27 1.53 0.00
N TYR A 182 -8.10 1.15 0.51
CA TYR A 182 -7.65 -0.25 0.62
C TYR A 182 -8.17 -0.88 1.92
N SER A 183 -9.49 -0.86 2.11
CA SER A 183 -10.20 -1.49 3.23
C SER A 183 -11.60 -1.90 2.79
N THR A 184 -12.14 -2.95 3.39
CA THR A 184 -13.54 -3.36 3.19
C THR A 184 -14.49 -2.33 3.81
N GLU A 185 -15.69 -2.19 3.24
CA GLU A 185 -16.70 -1.26 3.76
C GLU A 185 -17.10 -1.58 5.20
N ILE A 186 -17.15 -2.86 5.59
CA ILE A 186 -17.45 -3.23 6.97
C ILE A 186 -16.42 -2.66 7.96
N ASN A 187 -15.14 -2.58 7.60
CA ASN A 187 -14.12 -1.99 8.47
C ASN A 187 -14.27 -0.47 8.55
N ILE A 188 -14.70 0.18 7.46
CA ILE A 188 -15.02 1.61 7.44
C ILE A 188 -16.20 1.88 8.38
N LEU A 189 -17.28 1.09 8.26
CA LEU A 189 -18.44 1.18 9.14
C LEU A 189 -18.05 0.98 10.62
N LYS A 190 -17.27 -0.05 10.93
CA LYS A 190 -16.76 -0.30 12.30
C LYS A 190 -15.93 0.85 12.85
N ALA A 191 -15.12 1.50 12.03
CA ALA A 191 -14.35 2.67 12.46
C ALA A 191 -15.25 3.88 12.75
N LEU A 192 -16.24 4.15 11.87
CA LEU A 192 -17.20 5.23 12.07
C LEU A 192 -18.08 5.02 13.31
N VAL A 193 -18.56 3.80 13.55
CA VAL A 193 -19.34 3.45 14.74
C VAL A 193 -18.54 3.73 16.00
N ARG A 194 -17.30 3.21 16.09
CA ARG A 194 -16.41 3.46 17.23
C ARG A 194 -16.13 4.94 17.45
N TRP A 195 -15.90 5.70 16.38
CA TRP A 195 -15.73 7.15 16.47
C TRP A 195 -17.00 7.84 17.00
N GLY A 196 -18.18 7.46 16.49
CA GLY A 196 -19.44 8.06 16.91
C GLY A 196 -19.80 7.74 18.37
N GLU A 197 -19.49 6.53 18.83
CA GLU A 197 -19.62 6.13 20.24
C GLU A 197 -18.69 6.94 21.15
N ASP A 198 -17.40 7.05 20.79
CA ASP A 198 -16.41 7.85 21.53
C ASP A 198 -16.82 9.33 21.59
N LYS A 199 -17.27 9.89 20.47
CA LYS A 199 -17.77 11.27 20.40
C LYS A 199 -18.99 11.49 21.28
N LYS A 200 -19.95 10.56 21.25
CA LYS A 200 -21.13 10.61 22.11
C LYS A 200 -20.74 10.58 23.59
N GLU A 201 -19.86 9.66 23.99
CA GLU A 201 -19.44 9.50 25.38
C GLU A 201 -18.72 10.76 25.91
N LYS A 202 -17.84 11.36 25.10
CA LYS A 202 -17.04 12.53 25.52
C LYS A 202 -17.78 13.85 25.46
N GLU A 203 -18.51 14.10 24.38
CA GLU A 203 -19.16 15.41 24.14
C GLU A 203 -20.61 15.44 24.62
N PHE A 204 -21.29 14.29 24.65
CA PHE A 204 -22.73 14.20 24.94
C PHE A 204 -23.09 13.09 25.97
N PRO A 205 -22.39 12.94 27.10
CA PRO A 205 -22.54 11.80 28.01
C PRO A 205 -23.93 11.63 28.64
N LYS A 206 -24.78 12.67 28.62
CA LYS A 206 -26.12 12.67 29.23
C LYS A 206 -27.22 13.15 28.29
N ASP A 207 -26.91 13.38 27.01
CA ASP A 207 -27.90 13.83 26.03
C ASP A 207 -28.45 12.64 25.24
N GLU A 208 -29.58 12.10 25.71
CA GLU A 208 -30.26 10.98 25.06
C GLU A 208 -30.79 11.33 23.66
N LYS A 209 -30.93 12.63 23.33
CA LYS A 209 -31.38 13.06 21.99
C LYS A 209 -30.31 12.85 20.94
N VAL A 210 -29.03 12.82 21.34
CA VAL A 210 -27.91 12.55 20.44
C VAL A 210 -27.76 11.04 20.27
N THR A 211 -28.21 10.55 19.11
CA THR A 211 -28.12 9.14 18.72
C THR A 211 -26.89 8.91 17.85
N LEU A 212 -26.39 7.68 17.81
CA LEU A 212 -25.30 7.30 16.90
C LEU A 212 -25.65 7.61 15.44
N LYS A 213 -26.90 7.31 15.05
CA LYS A 213 -27.46 7.68 13.74
C LYS A 213 -27.34 9.18 13.46
N SER A 214 -27.65 10.04 14.43
CA SER A 214 -27.58 11.50 14.24
C SER A 214 -26.15 12.01 14.07
N LEU A 215 -25.17 11.37 14.74
CA LEU A 215 -23.75 11.71 14.62
C LEU A 215 -23.16 11.23 13.29
N LEU A 216 -23.58 10.07 12.80
CA LEU A 216 -23.08 9.48 11.55
C LEU A 216 -23.88 9.89 10.30
N LYS A 217 -24.88 10.76 10.43
CA LYS A 217 -25.83 11.10 9.35
C LYS A 217 -25.18 11.52 8.03
N ASN A 218 -24.03 12.18 8.08
CA ASN A 218 -23.31 12.66 6.89
C ASN A 218 -22.42 11.58 6.26
N PHE A 219 -22.05 10.55 7.03
CA PHE A 219 -21.13 9.49 6.60
C PHE A 219 -21.88 8.24 6.12
N ILE A 220 -23.04 7.93 6.70
CA ILE A 220 -23.86 6.76 6.32
C ILE A 220 -24.13 6.69 4.80
N PRO A 221 -24.51 7.78 4.10
CA PRO A 221 -24.78 7.72 2.66
C PRO A 221 -23.55 7.40 1.79
N GLN A 222 -22.35 7.51 2.37
CA GLN A 222 -21.09 7.25 1.66
C GLN A 222 -20.59 5.81 1.84
N ILE A 223 -21.28 4.99 2.65
CA ILE A 223 -20.96 3.59 2.86
C ILE A 223 -21.57 2.75 1.74
N ARG A 224 -20.73 2.00 1.04
CA ARG A 224 -21.13 1.19 -0.12
C ARG A 224 -21.57 -0.20 0.33
N LEU A 225 -22.82 -0.31 0.77
CA LEU A 225 -23.36 -1.55 1.34
C LEU A 225 -23.30 -2.74 0.37
N ASP A 226 -23.35 -2.46 -0.93
CA ASP A 226 -23.18 -3.41 -2.03
C ASP A 226 -21.80 -4.10 -2.06
N LEU A 227 -20.78 -3.57 -1.37
CA LEU A 227 -19.44 -4.18 -1.28
C LEU A 227 -19.22 -5.00 0.00
N MET A 228 -20.24 -5.16 0.86
CA MET A 228 -20.17 -5.95 2.09
C MET A 228 -20.64 -7.42 1.89
N SER A 229 -20.34 -8.29 2.85
CA SER A 229 -20.84 -9.68 2.84
C SER A 229 -22.17 -9.82 3.56
N PHE A 230 -22.90 -10.90 3.26
CA PHE A 230 -24.07 -11.29 4.05
C PHE A 230 -23.76 -11.57 5.53
N THR A 231 -22.53 -12.02 5.86
CA THR A 231 -22.12 -12.25 7.25
C THR A 231 -21.99 -10.97 8.07
N ASP A 232 -21.94 -9.79 7.42
CA ASP A 232 -21.85 -8.50 8.10
C ASP A 232 -23.22 -7.98 8.57
N LEU A 233 -24.32 -8.60 8.12
CA LEU A 233 -25.69 -8.12 8.37
C LEU A 233 -26.04 -8.05 9.87
N ASP A 234 -25.58 -9.01 10.67
CA ASP A 234 -25.88 -9.02 12.10
C ASP A 234 -25.21 -7.85 12.81
N TYR A 235 -23.96 -7.54 12.46
CA TYR A 235 -23.28 -6.35 12.96
C TYR A 235 -24.04 -5.06 12.54
N ILE A 236 -24.46 -4.95 11.27
CA ILE A 236 -25.19 -3.77 10.79
C ILE A 236 -26.47 -3.54 11.63
N LYS A 237 -27.23 -4.60 11.94
CA LYS A 237 -28.43 -4.52 12.77
C LYS A 237 -28.11 -4.03 14.19
N GLU A 238 -27.04 -4.54 14.80
CA GLU A 238 -26.62 -4.17 16.16
C GLU A 238 -26.31 -2.68 16.31
N THR A 239 -25.82 -2.02 15.24
CA THR A 239 -25.50 -0.58 15.28
C THR A 239 -26.73 0.32 15.47
N GLN A 240 -27.93 -0.15 15.12
CA GLN A 240 -29.18 0.63 15.17
C GLN A 240 -29.15 1.96 14.39
N ILE A 241 -28.27 2.10 13.38
CA ILE A 241 -28.16 3.33 12.57
C ILE A 241 -29.10 3.37 11.36
N TYR A 242 -29.64 2.23 10.95
CA TYR A 242 -30.60 2.07 9.84
C TYR A 242 -32.00 1.78 10.36
N GLU A 243 -33.04 2.27 9.67
CA GLU A 243 -34.43 1.94 10.04
C GLU A 243 -34.76 0.49 9.67
N PRO A 244 -35.77 -0.15 10.30
CA PRO A 244 -36.16 -1.52 10.00
C PRO A 244 -36.46 -1.79 8.52
N ASN A 245 -37.08 -0.84 7.81
CA ASN A 245 -37.35 -0.99 6.38
C ASN A 245 -36.08 -0.94 5.53
N ASP A 246 -35.11 -0.08 5.88
CA ASP A 246 -33.83 0.00 5.18
C ASP A 246 -33.04 -1.29 5.40
N LEU A 247 -33.05 -1.84 6.62
CA LEU A 247 -32.40 -3.12 6.95
C LEU A 247 -32.95 -4.29 6.12
N LEU A 248 -34.25 -4.30 5.81
CA LEU A 248 -34.83 -5.32 4.92
C LEU A 248 -34.27 -5.22 3.51
N GLN A 249 -34.16 -4.00 2.96
CA GLN A 249 -33.58 -3.78 1.64
C GLN A 249 -32.10 -4.18 1.61
N ILE A 250 -31.33 -3.75 2.60
CA ILE A 250 -29.91 -4.11 2.76
C ILE A 250 -29.74 -5.63 2.82
N ALA A 251 -30.58 -6.33 3.59
CA ALA A 251 -30.52 -7.78 3.69
C ALA A 251 -30.77 -8.48 2.34
N VAL A 252 -31.68 -7.95 1.51
CA VAL A 252 -31.93 -8.47 0.15
C VAL A 252 -30.73 -8.25 -0.75
N GLU A 253 -30.13 -7.05 -0.74
CA GLU A 253 -28.94 -6.72 -1.53
C GLU A 253 -27.76 -7.62 -1.15
N LEU A 254 -27.46 -7.76 0.14
CA LEU A 254 -26.39 -8.63 0.63
C LEU A 254 -26.65 -10.12 0.33
N ALA A 255 -27.90 -10.57 0.40
CA ALA A 255 -28.25 -11.96 0.07
C ALA A 255 -28.08 -12.26 -1.42
N ASN A 256 -28.32 -11.29 -2.29
CA ASN A 256 -28.04 -11.42 -3.73
C ASN A 256 -26.52 -11.55 -3.98
N ASN A 257 -25.70 -10.74 -3.29
CA ASN A 257 -24.24 -10.86 -3.35
C ASN A 257 -23.74 -12.23 -2.90
N PHE A 258 -24.31 -12.77 -1.81
CA PHE A 258 -23.98 -14.10 -1.31
C PHE A 258 -24.35 -15.22 -2.30
N LYS A 259 -25.53 -15.15 -2.93
CA LYS A 259 -25.94 -16.11 -3.97
C LYS A 259 -25.02 -16.09 -5.19
N LEU A 260 -24.50 -14.91 -5.53
CA LEU A 260 -23.54 -14.70 -6.62
C LEU A 260 -22.09 -15.00 -6.19
N ASN A 261 -21.87 -15.43 -4.94
CA ASN A 261 -20.56 -15.72 -4.36
C ASN A 261 -19.58 -14.53 -4.43
N ILE A 262 -20.12 -13.30 -4.40
CA ILE A 262 -19.33 -12.06 -4.45
C ILE A 262 -18.69 -11.87 -3.07
N LYS A 263 -17.35 -11.89 -3.03
CA LYS A 263 -16.57 -11.61 -1.80
C LYS A 263 -16.62 -10.12 -1.47
N PRO A 264 -16.49 -9.72 -0.19
CA PRO A 264 -16.32 -8.33 0.18
C PRO A 264 -15.20 -7.66 -0.60
N LEU A 265 -15.50 -6.51 -1.18
CA LEU A 265 -14.54 -5.73 -1.95
C LEU A 265 -14.08 -4.52 -1.14
N THR A 266 -12.89 -4.03 -1.47
CA THR A 266 -12.46 -2.70 -1.00
C THR A 266 -12.93 -1.65 -1.98
N ARG A 267 -12.99 -0.36 -1.58
CA ARG A 267 -13.28 0.74 -2.54
C ARG A 267 -12.27 0.80 -3.69
N ALA A 268 -11.06 0.27 -3.48
CA ALA A 268 -10.01 0.20 -4.47
C ALA A 268 -10.12 -0.98 -5.46
N GLY A 269 -11.17 -1.81 -5.36
CA GLY A 269 -11.25 -3.10 -6.06
C GLY A 269 -10.47 -4.20 -5.34
N PRO A 270 -10.37 -5.41 -5.89
CA PRO A 270 -9.60 -6.49 -5.31
C PRO A 270 -8.09 -6.28 -5.54
N GLN A 271 -7.39 -5.61 -4.61
CA GLN A 271 -5.93 -5.65 -4.53
C GLN A 271 -5.42 -5.81 -3.10
N ILE A 272 -4.55 -6.81 -2.93
CA ILE A 272 -3.80 -7.14 -1.73
C ILE A 272 -2.45 -6.42 -1.82
N GLN A 273 -2.14 -5.57 -0.84
CA GLN A 273 -0.85 -4.91 -0.78
C GLN A 273 0.27 -5.93 -0.48
N ASN A 274 1.39 -5.76 -1.20
CA ASN A 274 2.68 -6.42 -1.00
C ASN A 274 2.79 -7.92 -1.36
N LEU A 275 2.22 -8.36 -2.49
CA LEU A 275 2.55 -9.67 -3.06
C LEU A 275 4.04 -9.74 -3.41
N LYS A 276 4.76 -10.68 -2.80
CA LYS A 276 6.13 -11.02 -3.21
C LYS A 276 6.06 -12.01 -4.37
N VAL A 277 6.34 -11.53 -5.59
CA VAL A 277 6.23 -12.31 -6.83
C VAL A 277 7.60 -12.79 -7.31
N LEU A 278 7.69 -14.05 -7.73
CA LEU A 278 8.86 -14.59 -8.40
C LEU A 278 8.57 -14.84 -9.88
N LEU A 279 9.27 -14.12 -10.77
CA LEU A 279 9.27 -14.36 -12.20
C LEU A 279 10.37 -15.37 -12.56
N LEU A 280 9.95 -16.58 -12.92
CA LEU A 280 10.82 -17.62 -13.46
C LEU A 280 10.84 -17.53 -14.99
N GLY A 281 11.99 -17.21 -15.58
CA GLY A 281 12.10 -17.26 -17.04
C GLY A 281 13.52 -17.37 -17.58
N GLY A 282 13.66 -17.77 -18.84
CA GLY A 282 14.99 -18.03 -19.44
C GLY A 282 15.59 -16.82 -20.16
N ALA A 283 16.81 -16.40 -19.78
CA ALA A 283 17.44 -15.14 -20.23
C ALA A 283 18.56 -15.27 -21.28
N ARG A 284 18.76 -16.44 -21.92
CA ARG A 284 19.93 -16.70 -22.80
C ARG A 284 20.13 -15.74 -23.98
N ARG A 285 19.09 -15.03 -24.44
CA ARG A 285 19.17 -13.96 -25.49
C ARG A 285 19.11 -12.54 -24.91
N GLY A 286 19.46 -12.36 -23.64
CA GLY A 286 19.52 -11.08 -22.92
C GLY A 286 18.43 -10.94 -21.85
N GLN A 287 18.84 -10.39 -20.70
CA GLN A 287 18.02 -10.11 -19.51
C GLN A 287 16.87 -9.11 -19.78
N ALA A 288 17.04 -8.24 -20.79
CA ALA A 288 16.07 -7.19 -21.15
C ALA A 288 14.62 -7.67 -21.37
N ARG A 289 14.40 -8.91 -21.84
CA ARG A 289 13.04 -9.44 -22.04
C ARG A 289 12.36 -9.90 -20.75
N LEU A 290 13.14 -10.32 -19.76
CA LEU A 290 12.62 -10.62 -18.43
C LEU A 290 12.39 -9.32 -17.66
N ASP A 291 13.31 -8.35 -17.79
CA ASP A 291 13.15 -7.02 -17.19
C ASP A 291 11.92 -6.31 -17.73
N HIS A 292 11.64 -6.42 -19.04
CA HIS A 292 10.42 -5.86 -19.59
C HIS A 292 9.17 -6.55 -19.06
N LEU A 293 9.14 -7.89 -19.01
CA LEU A 293 7.98 -8.60 -18.44
C LEU A 293 7.79 -8.22 -16.96
N LYS A 294 8.88 -8.08 -16.20
CA LYS A 294 8.85 -7.51 -14.85
C LYS A 294 8.25 -6.09 -14.88
N GLY A 295 8.68 -5.21 -15.78
CA GLY A 295 8.11 -3.87 -15.95
C GLY A 295 6.62 -3.89 -16.29
N THR A 296 6.16 -4.80 -17.16
CA THR A 296 4.74 -5.00 -17.46
C THR A 296 3.96 -5.41 -16.21
N ILE A 297 4.48 -6.39 -15.45
CA ILE A 297 3.88 -6.84 -14.19
C ILE A 297 3.80 -5.67 -13.20
N MET A 298 4.87 -4.90 -13.07
CA MET A 298 4.92 -3.73 -12.16
C MET A 298 3.99 -2.61 -12.59
N SER A 299 3.82 -2.38 -13.90
CA SER A 299 2.86 -1.38 -14.42
C SER A 299 1.41 -1.72 -14.09
N GLY A 300 1.11 -2.98 -13.79
CA GLY A 300 -0.19 -3.43 -13.30
C GLY A 300 -0.38 -3.33 -11.78
N GLY A 301 0.52 -2.66 -11.06
CA GLY A 301 0.41 -2.39 -9.62
C GLY A 301 1.05 -3.43 -8.70
N ILE A 302 1.97 -4.27 -9.22
CA ILE A 302 2.72 -5.25 -8.41
C ILE A 302 4.11 -4.69 -8.09
N GLU A 303 4.40 -4.42 -6.83
CA GLU A 303 5.61 -3.70 -6.44
C GLU A 303 6.85 -4.60 -6.29
N MET A 304 6.69 -5.82 -5.77
CA MET A 304 7.81 -6.73 -5.47
C MET A 304 7.88 -7.90 -6.45
N VAL A 305 8.77 -7.79 -7.45
CA VAL A 305 9.01 -8.84 -8.45
C VAL A 305 10.49 -9.19 -8.50
N ASP A 306 10.85 -10.39 -8.06
CA ASP A 306 12.18 -10.97 -8.25
C ASP A 306 12.24 -11.78 -9.54
N ILE A 307 13.44 -11.95 -10.11
CA ILE A 307 13.65 -12.75 -11.32
C ILE A 307 14.67 -13.85 -11.01
N ILE A 308 14.38 -15.07 -11.45
CA ILE A 308 15.38 -16.14 -11.55
C ILE A 308 15.49 -16.60 -13.00
N ASP A 309 16.73 -16.55 -13.53
CA ASP A 309 17.04 -17.14 -14.83
C ASP A 309 17.09 -18.66 -14.73
N ILE A 310 16.01 -19.31 -15.13
CA ILE A 310 15.87 -20.79 -15.08
C ILE A 310 16.71 -21.53 -16.15
N CYS A 311 17.38 -20.80 -17.03
CA CYS A 311 18.43 -21.35 -17.88
C CYS A 311 19.81 -21.39 -17.19
N ALA A 312 20.01 -20.60 -16.13
CA ALA A 312 21.28 -20.48 -15.40
C ALA A 312 21.27 -21.23 -14.06
N THR A 313 20.12 -21.31 -13.39
CA THR A 313 19.95 -22.03 -12.13
C THR A 313 18.55 -22.63 -12.03
N THR A 314 18.34 -23.65 -11.20
CA THR A 314 17.00 -24.20 -10.93
C THR A 314 16.66 -24.02 -9.45
N PRO A 315 15.72 -23.12 -9.10
CA PRO A 315 15.32 -22.95 -7.70
C PRO A 315 14.62 -24.21 -7.18
N HIS A 316 14.88 -24.53 -5.92
CA HIS A 316 14.19 -25.60 -5.19
C HIS A 316 12.96 -25.08 -4.45
N PHE A 317 12.10 -26.00 -4.01
CA PHE A 317 10.87 -25.71 -3.27
C PHE A 317 11.03 -24.66 -2.16
N ASP A 318 12.06 -24.75 -1.31
CA ASP A 318 12.23 -23.81 -0.19
C ASP A 318 12.36 -22.37 -0.68
N LYS A 319 13.09 -22.16 -1.78
CA LYS A 319 13.24 -20.83 -2.39
C LYS A 319 11.92 -20.37 -3.02
N LEU A 320 11.22 -21.24 -3.71
CA LEU A 320 9.91 -20.95 -4.29
C LEU A 320 8.91 -20.53 -3.20
N ASN A 321 8.94 -21.21 -2.06
CA ASN A 321 8.02 -21.00 -0.95
C ASN A 321 8.28 -19.69 -0.18
N GLU A 322 9.35 -18.95 -0.46
CA GLU A 322 9.54 -17.58 0.07
C GLU A 322 8.61 -16.55 -0.58
N TYR A 323 7.95 -16.89 -1.70
CA TYR A 323 7.12 -15.99 -2.50
C TYR A 323 5.63 -16.32 -2.31
N ASP A 324 4.76 -15.32 -2.54
CA ASP A 324 3.30 -15.48 -2.44
C ASP A 324 2.72 -16.08 -3.73
N THR A 325 3.30 -15.74 -4.87
CA THR A 325 2.94 -16.28 -6.19
C THR A 325 4.13 -16.33 -7.12
N ILE A 326 4.06 -17.23 -8.09
CA ILE A 326 5.08 -17.44 -9.12
C ILE A 326 4.49 -17.16 -10.50
N VAL A 327 5.27 -16.50 -11.34
CA VAL A 327 5.03 -16.38 -12.78
C VAL A 327 6.03 -17.26 -13.52
N LEU A 328 5.56 -18.27 -14.22
CA LEU A 328 6.38 -19.18 -15.00
C LEU A 328 6.32 -18.86 -16.50
N ARG A 329 7.49 -18.70 -17.11
CA ARG A 329 7.66 -18.56 -18.56
C ARG A 329 8.91 -19.28 -19.05
N SER A 330 8.78 -20.31 -19.88
CA SER A 330 9.94 -20.93 -20.49
C SER A 330 10.42 -20.22 -21.75
N ARG A 331 11.69 -19.79 -21.73
CA ARG A 331 12.57 -19.46 -22.85
C ARG A 331 12.20 -18.34 -23.86
N ASN A 332 13.25 -17.56 -24.17
CA ASN A 332 13.63 -17.17 -25.53
C ASN A 332 15.13 -17.49 -25.79
N GLY A 333 15.48 -18.70 -26.27
CA GLY A 333 16.84 -19.11 -26.66
C GLY A 333 17.72 -20.06 -25.80
N GLY A 334 17.38 -20.53 -24.57
CA GLY A 334 18.14 -21.54 -23.78
C GLY A 334 17.32 -22.73 -23.21
N ASN A 335 17.92 -23.93 -23.06
CA ASN A 335 17.22 -25.09 -22.46
C ASN A 335 17.00 -24.80 -20.98
N LEU A 336 15.91 -25.27 -20.40
CA LEU A 336 15.77 -25.24 -18.94
C LEU A 336 16.88 -26.10 -18.33
N LEU A 337 17.55 -25.60 -17.28
CA LEU A 337 18.68 -26.32 -16.69
C LEU A 337 18.25 -27.68 -16.12
N ASN A 338 17.11 -27.72 -15.41
CA ASN A 338 16.47 -28.95 -14.96
C ASN A 338 14.94 -28.80 -14.97
N ASN A 339 14.29 -29.13 -16.09
CA ASN A 339 12.84 -28.97 -16.26
C ASN A 339 11.99 -29.95 -15.44
N VAL A 340 12.50 -31.14 -15.14
CA VAL A 340 11.80 -32.14 -14.31
C VAL A 340 11.82 -31.71 -12.85
N GLN A 341 12.98 -31.34 -12.32
CA GLN A 341 13.08 -30.87 -10.93
C GLN A 341 12.22 -29.63 -10.71
N LEU A 342 12.29 -28.64 -11.61
CA LEU A 342 11.50 -27.43 -11.49
C LEU A 342 9.99 -27.73 -11.47
N GLY A 343 9.50 -28.64 -12.32
CA GLY A 343 8.09 -28.98 -12.32
C GLY A 343 7.67 -29.81 -11.12
N ASN A 344 8.57 -30.61 -10.54
CA ASN A 344 8.31 -31.29 -9.27
C ASN A 344 8.17 -30.30 -8.11
N ASP A 345 9.06 -29.31 -8.05
CA ASP A 345 9.05 -28.27 -6.99
C ASP A 345 7.86 -27.31 -7.16
N LEU A 346 7.47 -26.98 -8.39
CA LEU A 346 6.26 -26.19 -8.66
C LEU A 346 4.96 -26.92 -8.30
N ALA A 347 4.87 -28.22 -8.56
CA ALA A 347 3.73 -29.02 -8.11
C ALA A 347 3.61 -28.95 -6.57
N ARG A 348 4.73 -29.14 -5.87
CA ARG A 348 4.78 -29.05 -4.41
C ARG A 348 4.42 -27.67 -3.87
N TYR A 349 4.80 -26.61 -4.59
CA TYR A 349 4.42 -25.24 -4.29
C TYR A 349 2.91 -25.03 -4.39
N VAL A 350 2.28 -25.54 -5.46
CA VAL A 350 0.82 -25.45 -5.66
C VAL A 350 0.06 -26.29 -4.64
N GLU A 351 0.55 -27.49 -4.32
CA GLU A 351 0.02 -28.33 -3.23
C GLU A 351 0.09 -27.64 -1.87
N GLY A 352 1.06 -26.75 -1.65
CA GLY A 352 1.16 -25.91 -0.46
C GLY A 352 0.15 -24.76 -0.39
N GLY A 353 -0.88 -24.75 -1.24
CA GLY A 353 -1.93 -23.74 -1.28
C GLY A 353 -1.57 -22.45 -2.01
N LYS A 354 -0.40 -22.39 -2.67
CA LYS A 354 0.08 -21.17 -3.32
C LYS A 354 -0.17 -21.18 -4.82
N GLY A 355 -0.64 -20.05 -5.35
CA GLY A 355 -1.04 -19.96 -6.75
C GLY A 355 0.11 -19.73 -7.73
N LEU A 356 -0.11 -20.14 -8.99
CA LEU A 356 0.88 -20.12 -10.07
C LEU A 356 0.26 -19.52 -11.34
N THR A 357 0.90 -18.51 -11.93
CA THR A 357 0.56 -18.01 -13.27
C THR A 357 1.54 -18.56 -14.30
N VAL A 358 1.04 -19.27 -15.30
CA VAL A 358 1.83 -19.86 -16.39
C VAL A 358 1.56 -19.10 -17.68
N ILE A 359 2.60 -18.50 -18.25
CA ILE A 359 2.55 -18.03 -19.63
C ILE A 359 2.83 -19.25 -20.52
N ALA A 360 1.77 -19.76 -21.16
CA ALA A 360 1.74 -21.12 -21.72
C ALA A 360 2.73 -21.33 -22.87
N ILE A 361 2.93 -20.31 -23.71
CA ILE A 361 3.76 -20.43 -24.91
C ILE A 361 5.19 -20.77 -24.54
N ASN A 362 5.76 -21.75 -25.23
CA ASN A 362 7.06 -22.38 -25.00
C ASN A 362 7.18 -23.12 -23.66
N THR A 363 6.36 -22.82 -22.67
CA THR A 363 6.31 -23.53 -21.38
C THR A 363 5.63 -24.89 -21.51
N LEU A 364 4.58 -24.98 -22.32
CA LEU A 364 3.71 -26.16 -22.45
C LEU A 364 3.65 -26.73 -23.88
N ILE A 365 4.69 -26.51 -24.69
CA ILE A 365 4.75 -27.04 -26.06
C ILE A 365 5.38 -28.44 -26.09
N ASP A 366 5.06 -29.27 -27.09
CA ASP A 366 5.59 -30.65 -27.20
C ASP A 366 7.11 -30.75 -27.52
N SER A 367 7.85 -29.65 -27.43
CA SER A 367 9.31 -29.64 -27.61
C SER A 367 10.06 -29.90 -26.30
N ASP A 368 10.81 -30.99 -26.27
CA ASP A 368 11.47 -31.52 -25.07
C ASP A 368 12.48 -30.61 -24.38
N SER A 369 13.10 -29.71 -25.13
CA SER A 369 14.19 -28.86 -24.62
C SER A 369 13.71 -27.58 -23.93
N TYR A 370 12.44 -27.22 -24.10
CA TYR A 370 11.87 -25.96 -23.61
C TYR A 370 10.74 -26.15 -22.62
N ARG A 371 10.00 -27.26 -22.69
CA ARG A 371 8.84 -27.45 -21.80
C ARG A 371 9.25 -27.73 -20.36
N ILE A 372 8.41 -27.27 -19.44
CA ILE A 372 8.41 -27.78 -18.07
C ILE A 372 7.96 -29.25 -18.08
N LYS A 373 8.53 -30.08 -17.20
CA LYS A 373 8.25 -31.52 -17.10
C LYS A 373 8.06 -31.92 -15.64
N GLY A 374 7.76 -33.19 -15.37
CA GLY A 374 7.59 -33.71 -14.02
C GLY A 374 6.18 -33.45 -13.49
N ARG A 375 6.02 -33.53 -12.18
CA ARG A 375 4.71 -33.63 -11.51
C ARG A 375 3.71 -32.55 -11.92
N ILE A 376 4.14 -31.31 -12.16
CA ILE A 376 3.22 -30.23 -12.56
C ILE A 376 2.46 -30.56 -13.87
N VAL A 377 3.08 -31.32 -14.78
CA VAL A 377 2.46 -31.80 -16.02
C VAL A 377 1.89 -33.19 -15.83
N ASP A 378 2.68 -34.12 -15.27
CA ASP A 378 2.33 -35.54 -15.18
C ASP A 378 1.15 -35.82 -14.23
N GLU A 379 0.87 -34.92 -13.28
CA GLU A 379 -0.26 -35.00 -12.34
C GLU A 379 -1.34 -33.93 -12.63
N ASP A 380 -1.40 -33.41 -13.86
CA ASP A 380 -2.51 -32.57 -14.36
C ASP A 380 -2.79 -31.27 -13.58
N PHE A 381 -1.76 -30.56 -13.09
CA PHE A 381 -1.97 -29.24 -12.46
C PHE A 381 -2.34 -28.14 -13.46
N ILE A 382 -1.95 -28.31 -14.73
CA ILE A 382 -2.07 -27.29 -15.76
C ILE A 382 -3.42 -27.39 -16.49
N PRO A 383 -4.23 -26.31 -16.60
CA PRO A 383 -5.51 -26.30 -17.34
C PRO A 383 -5.36 -26.41 -18.85
N LEU A 384 -4.19 -26.20 -19.43
CA LEU A 384 -3.94 -26.39 -20.86
C LEU A 384 -3.22 -27.71 -21.11
N ALA A 385 -3.66 -28.45 -22.13
CA ALA A 385 -2.95 -29.63 -22.59
C ALA A 385 -1.60 -29.25 -23.20
N VAL A 386 -0.60 -30.13 -23.05
CA VAL A 386 0.65 -30.03 -23.81
C VAL A 386 0.34 -30.32 -25.27
N ALA A 387 0.72 -29.40 -26.16
CA ALA A 387 0.41 -29.50 -27.59
C ALA A 387 1.45 -28.75 -28.44
N ASP A 388 1.29 -28.82 -29.76
CA ASP A 388 2.11 -28.03 -30.66
C ASP A 388 1.85 -26.53 -30.52
N ARG A 389 2.89 -25.75 -30.85
CA ARG A 389 2.74 -24.30 -31.00
C ARG A 389 2.02 -24.02 -32.31
N ILE A 390 0.90 -23.33 -32.22
CA ILE A 390 0.18 -22.85 -33.41
C ILE A 390 0.46 -21.36 -33.61
N GLN A 391 0.62 -20.98 -34.87
CA GLN A 391 0.59 -19.60 -35.34
C GLN A 391 -0.73 -19.38 -36.06
N GLN A 392 -1.45 -18.33 -35.71
CA GLN A 392 -2.73 -17.95 -36.32
C GLN A 392 -2.65 -16.49 -36.76
N ASP A 393 -3.35 -16.14 -37.84
CA ASP A 393 -3.53 -14.74 -38.26
C ASP A 393 -4.07 -13.88 -37.11
N GLN A 394 -3.93 -12.56 -37.22
CA GLN A 394 -4.30 -11.59 -36.19
C GLN A 394 -5.54 -12.02 -35.36
N ARG A 395 -5.35 -12.11 -34.03
CA ARG A 395 -6.39 -12.49 -33.07
C ARG A 395 -6.61 -11.39 -32.03
N GLU A 396 -7.79 -11.39 -31.48
CA GLU A 396 -8.22 -10.51 -30.39
C GLU A 396 -9.06 -11.28 -29.38
N LEU A 397 -9.35 -10.64 -28.25
CA LEU A 397 -10.28 -11.13 -27.24
C LEU A 397 -11.60 -11.52 -27.89
N GLY A 398 -12.01 -12.77 -27.69
CA GLY A 398 -13.28 -13.31 -28.14
C GLY A 398 -14.28 -13.37 -27.01
N GLU A 399 -14.96 -14.50 -26.90
CA GLU A 399 -15.93 -14.75 -25.84
C GLU A 399 -15.30 -14.71 -24.45
N ILE A 400 -15.91 -13.94 -23.55
CA ILE A 400 -15.61 -13.90 -22.12
C ILE A 400 -16.65 -14.78 -21.42
N HIS A 401 -16.24 -15.99 -21.03
CA HIS A 401 -17.13 -16.98 -20.41
C HIS A 401 -17.52 -16.58 -18.98
N LEU A 402 -16.63 -15.86 -18.30
CA LEU A 402 -16.82 -15.38 -16.93
C LEU A 402 -16.50 -13.87 -16.85
N PRO A 403 -17.45 -12.99 -17.23
CA PRO A 403 -17.21 -11.55 -17.29
C PRO A 403 -16.92 -10.93 -15.91
N GLU A 404 -17.54 -11.45 -14.86
CA GLU A 404 -17.34 -11.01 -13.47
C GLU A 404 -16.11 -11.63 -12.80
N HIS A 405 -15.31 -12.42 -13.53
CA HIS A 405 -14.12 -13.04 -12.95
C HIS A 405 -13.07 -11.97 -12.61
N PRO A 406 -12.37 -12.03 -11.45
CA PRO A 406 -11.40 -11.00 -11.08
C PRO A 406 -10.30 -10.75 -12.13
N ILE A 407 -9.94 -11.78 -12.91
CA ILE A 407 -8.98 -11.63 -14.02
C ILE A 407 -9.48 -10.67 -15.11
N MET A 408 -10.80 -10.60 -15.31
CA MET A 408 -11.45 -9.76 -16.32
C MET A 408 -11.75 -8.35 -15.82
N GLU A 409 -11.45 -8.02 -14.57
CA GLU A 409 -11.76 -6.70 -14.02
C GLU A 409 -11.05 -5.58 -14.78
N GLY A 410 -11.86 -4.70 -15.38
CA GLY A 410 -11.41 -3.60 -16.22
C GLY A 410 -10.75 -4.02 -17.54
N VAL A 411 -10.84 -5.28 -17.95
CA VAL A 411 -10.33 -5.75 -19.26
C VAL A 411 -11.40 -5.52 -20.32
N GLU A 412 -11.18 -4.58 -21.22
CA GLU A 412 -12.10 -4.21 -22.29
C GLU A 412 -11.66 -4.77 -23.65
N SER A 413 -10.34 -4.86 -23.88
CA SER A 413 -9.79 -5.31 -25.15
C SER A 413 -8.45 -6.02 -25.01
N PHE A 414 -8.17 -6.97 -25.89
CA PHE A 414 -6.85 -7.58 -26.03
C PHE A 414 -6.61 -7.97 -27.47
N LYS A 415 -5.48 -7.55 -28.07
CA LYS A 415 -5.20 -7.81 -29.49
C LYS A 415 -3.72 -7.98 -29.75
N VAL A 416 -3.38 -8.87 -30.69
CA VAL A 416 -1.99 -9.03 -31.18
C VAL A 416 -1.74 -8.24 -32.45
N LYS A 417 -0.46 -7.92 -32.69
CA LYS A 417 -0.04 -7.10 -33.84
C LYS A 417 -0.32 -7.79 -35.18
N ASP A 418 0.43 -8.85 -35.50
CA ASP A 418 0.39 -9.53 -36.80
C ASP A 418 -0.21 -10.95 -36.70
N TYR A 419 0.19 -11.73 -35.68
CA TYR A 419 -0.24 -13.12 -35.53
C TYR A 419 -0.22 -13.58 -34.07
N ALA A 420 -1.15 -14.45 -33.67
CA ALA A 420 -1.15 -15.05 -32.34
C ALA A 420 -0.24 -16.28 -32.32
N HIS A 421 0.65 -16.32 -31.33
CA HIS A 421 1.28 -17.56 -30.91
C HIS A 421 0.49 -18.12 -29.74
N LEU A 422 0.16 -19.40 -29.76
CA LEU A 422 -0.55 -20.08 -28.68
C LEU A 422 -0.21 -21.58 -28.64
N VAL A 423 -0.49 -22.22 -27.52
CA VAL A 423 -0.45 -23.69 -27.35
C VAL A 423 -1.80 -24.24 -27.83
N GLY A 424 -1.76 -25.22 -28.72
CA GLY A 424 -2.88 -25.51 -29.61
C GLY A 424 -3.71 -26.75 -29.31
N THR A 425 -4.74 -26.60 -28.47
CA THR A 425 -5.96 -27.42 -28.44
C THR A 425 -7.15 -26.49 -28.19
N HIS A 426 -8.35 -26.82 -28.70
CA HIS A 426 -9.57 -26.08 -28.33
C HIS A 426 -10.07 -26.45 -26.92
N ASP A 427 -9.73 -27.68 -26.50
CA ASP A 427 -10.06 -28.24 -25.21
C ASP A 427 -9.05 -27.83 -24.14
N ILE A 428 -9.52 -27.81 -22.89
CA ILE A 428 -8.73 -27.59 -21.68
C ILE A 428 -8.57 -28.92 -20.93
N ASN A 429 -7.45 -29.09 -20.23
CA ASN A 429 -7.18 -30.24 -19.37
C ASN A 429 -7.86 -30.08 -18.00
N GLY A 430 -9.20 -30.08 -18.00
CA GLY A 430 -10.01 -29.74 -16.83
C GLY A 430 -9.87 -28.27 -16.39
N GLY A 431 -10.55 -27.92 -15.29
CA GLY A 431 -10.63 -26.54 -14.82
C GLY A 431 -11.65 -25.71 -15.61
N THR A 432 -11.40 -24.40 -15.70
CA THR A 432 -12.34 -23.41 -16.20
C THR A 432 -11.72 -22.56 -17.30
N LYS A 433 -12.47 -22.34 -18.38
CA LYS A 433 -12.13 -21.35 -19.42
C LYS A 433 -12.73 -20.01 -19.01
N ILE A 434 -11.89 -18.99 -18.81
CA ILE A 434 -12.34 -17.64 -18.41
C ILE A 434 -12.61 -16.79 -19.65
N ALA A 435 -11.71 -16.85 -20.63
CA ALA A 435 -11.84 -16.14 -21.89
C ALA A 435 -11.25 -16.95 -23.04
N SER A 436 -11.81 -16.77 -24.23
CA SER A 436 -11.33 -17.35 -25.49
C SER A 436 -10.74 -16.26 -26.38
N TRP A 437 -9.84 -16.67 -27.29
CA TRP A 437 -9.60 -15.94 -28.51
C TRP A 437 -10.87 -15.92 -29.39
N ASN A 438 -11.00 -14.95 -30.29
CA ASN A 438 -12.14 -14.83 -31.21
C ASN A 438 -12.35 -16.02 -32.18
N ASN A 439 -11.42 -16.99 -32.21
CA ASN A 439 -11.54 -18.26 -32.93
C ASN A 439 -11.82 -19.47 -32.02
N GLY A 440 -12.15 -19.26 -30.74
CA GLY A 440 -12.56 -20.30 -29.81
C GLY A 440 -11.43 -21.00 -29.04
N TYR A 441 -10.16 -20.75 -29.38
CA TYR A 441 -9.03 -21.26 -28.58
C TYR A 441 -9.03 -20.62 -27.19
N PRO A 442 -8.66 -21.36 -26.13
CA PRO A 442 -8.55 -20.77 -24.80
C PRO A 442 -7.50 -19.66 -24.78
N LEU A 443 -7.87 -18.49 -24.23
CA LEU A 443 -6.96 -17.35 -24.00
C LEU A 443 -6.53 -17.30 -22.53
N ILE A 444 -7.49 -17.43 -21.61
CA ILE A 444 -7.28 -17.44 -20.16
C ILE A 444 -8.00 -18.65 -19.59
N THR A 445 -7.28 -19.46 -18.82
CA THR A 445 -7.82 -20.66 -18.18
C THR A 445 -7.31 -20.77 -16.75
N GLU A 446 -8.06 -21.43 -15.90
CA GLU A 446 -7.66 -21.72 -14.53
C GLU A 446 -7.95 -23.17 -14.15
N LYS A 447 -7.21 -23.69 -13.18
CA LYS A 447 -7.50 -24.97 -12.55
C LYS A 447 -7.12 -24.94 -11.09
N LYS A 448 -8.02 -25.41 -10.24
CA LYS A 448 -7.76 -25.73 -8.84
C LYS A 448 -7.96 -27.25 -8.69
N ARG A 449 -6.91 -27.99 -8.31
CA ARG A 449 -6.93 -29.46 -8.27
C ARG A 449 -7.85 -29.98 -7.16
N ASP A 450 -7.77 -29.35 -5.99
CA ASP A 450 -8.61 -29.59 -4.81
C ASP A 450 -8.65 -28.32 -3.96
N GLU A 451 -9.48 -28.30 -2.91
CA GLU A 451 -9.67 -27.11 -2.08
C GLU A 451 -8.41 -26.64 -1.32
N SER A 452 -7.48 -27.55 -1.04
CA SER A 452 -6.22 -27.26 -0.33
C SER A 452 -5.11 -26.75 -1.24
N CYS A 453 -5.17 -27.08 -2.54
CA CYS A 453 -4.22 -26.59 -3.53
C CYS A 453 -4.45 -25.12 -3.92
N GLY A 454 -3.36 -24.45 -4.30
CA GLY A 454 -3.43 -23.17 -4.97
C GLY A 454 -4.00 -23.28 -6.38
N THR A 455 -4.45 -22.15 -6.92
CA THR A 455 -4.98 -22.07 -8.29
C THR A 455 -3.85 -21.89 -9.30
N VAL A 456 -3.89 -22.64 -10.40
CA VAL A 456 -3.01 -22.45 -11.56
C VAL A 456 -3.77 -21.73 -12.65
N VAL A 457 -3.28 -20.57 -13.08
CA VAL A 457 -3.82 -19.81 -14.22
C VAL A 457 -2.88 -19.94 -15.41
N CYS A 458 -3.40 -20.23 -16.59
CA CYS A 458 -2.64 -20.21 -17.84
C CYS A 458 -3.08 -19.07 -18.76
N LEU A 459 -2.10 -18.32 -19.24
CA LEU A 459 -2.23 -17.27 -20.25
C LEU A 459 -1.69 -17.77 -21.58
N ASN A 460 -2.58 -17.96 -22.56
CA ASN A 460 -2.25 -18.57 -23.85
C ASN A 460 -1.92 -17.53 -24.92
N PHE A 461 -1.04 -16.59 -24.58
CA PHE A 461 -0.57 -15.53 -25.48
C PHE A 461 0.88 -15.15 -25.17
N HIS A 462 1.52 -14.45 -26.11
CA HIS A 462 2.92 -14.08 -25.99
C HIS A 462 3.07 -12.89 -25.03
N PRO A 463 3.93 -12.94 -24.01
CA PRO A 463 3.86 -12.01 -22.88
C PRO A 463 4.35 -10.59 -23.19
N MET A 464 4.82 -10.31 -24.41
CA MET A 464 5.45 -9.04 -24.77
C MET A 464 4.47 -8.12 -25.48
N SER A 465 4.54 -6.81 -25.18
CA SER A 465 3.81 -5.78 -25.91
C SER A 465 4.62 -5.14 -27.04
N THR A 466 3.93 -4.40 -27.92
CA THR A 466 4.55 -3.55 -28.95
C THR A 466 5.41 -2.43 -28.35
N ALA A 467 5.20 -2.05 -27.09
CA ALA A 467 6.02 -1.07 -26.36
C ALA A 467 7.52 -1.45 -26.33
N MET A 468 7.82 -2.76 -26.24
CA MET A 468 9.20 -3.23 -26.18
C MET A 468 9.82 -3.43 -27.57
N THR A 469 9.01 -3.86 -28.53
CA THR A 469 9.53 -4.38 -29.80
C THR A 469 8.48 -4.22 -30.89
N ASN A 470 8.54 -3.10 -31.61
CA ASN A 470 7.74 -2.93 -32.81
C ASN A 470 8.03 -4.00 -33.89
N ASP A 471 9.18 -4.69 -33.83
CA ASP A 471 9.56 -5.72 -34.81
C ASP A 471 9.04 -7.13 -34.47
N CYS A 472 8.23 -7.29 -33.41
CA CYS A 472 7.70 -8.60 -33.02
C CYS A 472 6.23 -8.75 -33.37
N GLY A 473 5.93 -9.45 -34.47
CA GLY A 473 4.54 -9.62 -34.94
C GLY A 473 3.60 -10.39 -34.01
N LYS A 474 4.14 -11.15 -33.05
CA LYS A 474 3.36 -11.83 -32.00
C LYS A 474 3.16 -11.02 -30.72
N ALA A 475 3.66 -9.79 -30.66
CA ALA A 475 3.43 -8.93 -29.51
C ALA A 475 1.95 -8.49 -29.43
N TRP A 476 1.44 -8.30 -28.23
CA TRP A 476 0.15 -7.66 -28.02
C TRP A 476 0.28 -6.14 -28.13
N LEU A 477 -0.79 -5.49 -28.59
CA LEU A 477 -0.85 -4.05 -28.81
C LEU A 477 -0.85 -3.30 -27.47
N GLN A 478 0.12 -2.41 -27.24
CA GLN A 478 0.30 -1.69 -25.97
C GLN A 478 -0.96 -0.95 -25.49
N GLU A 479 -1.79 -0.48 -26.42
CA GLU A 479 -3.05 0.19 -26.19
C GLU A 479 -4.18 -0.73 -25.70
N THR A 480 -3.95 -2.04 -25.63
CA THR A 480 -4.91 -3.04 -25.14
C THR A 480 -4.52 -3.57 -23.75
N ASP A 481 -5.42 -4.31 -23.10
CA ASP A 481 -5.35 -4.67 -21.68
C ASP A 481 -4.42 -5.85 -21.36
N GLY A 482 -3.41 -6.14 -22.19
CA GLY A 482 -2.49 -7.26 -21.97
C GLY A 482 -1.75 -7.21 -20.64
N ALA A 483 -1.30 -6.02 -20.22
CA ALA A 483 -0.67 -5.82 -18.91
C ALA A 483 -1.66 -6.08 -17.75
N LYS A 484 -2.90 -5.63 -17.91
CA LYS A 484 -3.98 -5.78 -16.93
C LYS A 484 -4.35 -7.25 -16.76
N ILE A 485 -4.50 -7.99 -17.87
CA ILE A 485 -4.72 -9.46 -17.84
C ILE A 485 -3.62 -10.17 -17.05
N ILE A 486 -2.34 -9.84 -17.30
CA ILE A 486 -1.20 -10.45 -16.59
C ILE A 486 -1.28 -10.10 -15.10
N ALA A 487 -1.47 -8.82 -14.75
CA ALA A 487 -1.50 -8.36 -13.38
C ALA A 487 -2.68 -8.93 -12.58
N ASN A 488 -3.89 -8.88 -13.14
CA ASN A 488 -5.08 -9.45 -12.51
C ASN A 488 -4.92 -10.97 -12.30
N SER A 489 -4.29 -11.68 -13.24
CA SER A 489 -3.99 -13.11 -13.09
C SER A 489 -3.05 -13.39 -11.93
N ILE A 490 -1.97 -12.61 -11.80
CA ILE A 490 -1.00 -12.75 -10.71
C ILE A 490 -1.65 -12.43 -9.37
N GLN A 491 -2.45 -11.38 -9.32
CA GLN A 491 -3.17 -10.97 -8.12
C GLN A 491 -4.17 -12.03 -7.71
N TYR A 492 -4.98 -12.52 -8.64
CA TYR A 492 -5.97 -13.56 -8.41
C TYR A 492 -5.35 -14.83 -7.80
N VAL A 493 -4.26 -15.35 -8.39
CA VAL A 493 -3.61 -16.56 -7.85
C VAL A 493 -2.78 -16.28 -6.59
N GLY A 494 -2.32 -15.03 -6.42
CA GLY A 494 -1.61 -14.56 -5.23
C GLY A 494 -2.54 -14.25 -4.06
N MET A 495 -3.86 -14.22 -4.26
CA MET A 495 -4.81 -14.05 -3.18
C MET A 495 -4.72 -15.26 -2.25
N LYS A 496 -4.01 -15.09 -1.12
CA LYS A 496 -4.36 -15.82 0.08
C LYS A 496 -5.79 -15.41 0.37
N ILE A 497 -6.75 -16.29 0.07
CA ILE A 497 -8.04 -16.19 0.74
C ILE A 497 -7.65 -16.22 2.21
N TYR A 498 -7.81 -15.10 2.90
CA TYR A 498 -7.71 -15.05 4.35
C TYR A 498 -8.85 -15.93 4.86
N GLN A 499 -8.62 -17.25 4.84
CA GLN A 499 -9.37 -18.19 5.64
C GLN A 499 -8.74 -18.06 7.02
N ASN A 500 -9.31 -17.12 7.79
CA ASN A 500 -9.66 -17.24 9.21
C ASN A 500 -10.05 -15.86 9.75
#